data_AF-A0A3M3XBR0-F1
#
_entry.id   AF-A0A3M3XBR0-F1
#
_cell.length_a   1.000
_cell.length_b   1.000
_cell.length_c   1.000
_cell.angle_alpha   90.00
_cell.angle_beta   90.00
_cell.angle_gamma   90.00
#
_symmetry.space_group_name_H-M   'P 1'
#
loop_
_entity.id
_entity.type
_entity.pdbx_description
1 polymer ?
#
loop_
_entity_poly.entity_id
_entity_poly.type
_entity_poly.pdbx_seq_one_letter_code
_entity_poly.pdbx_strand_id
1 'polypeptide(L)'
;MYHINPAALVFEDGKEDCWVDYSSGHNGVKISKSLGRLIAEHCGQAVNADLVKEAIARDNTLSEAGIDTLLAHVCLPALAQPKSGYHRATQNHPFLDMSQGLSALEADAQIMAAYVKEHAYPAVELSIESGNDVALIDAINLDIDELRNSVFYQFSMIMSGTFGVRLHQPAYYDGERDYHQVELLKKSIPSGGARHPTECFVEIHRSSIIAPGVYYFSPIDSSLKLITPQLPDSMEAERISSSDADWVVRLVLCAAVRRSMFRYRDPRSFRALLVDAGHAEAQLSALASYCNWHYTSRFVVDFEYAKSFSDESLDDGLPAFSIGLLEGWN
;
A
#
# COMPACT_ATOMS: atom_id res chain seq x y z
N MET A 1 34.02 9.98 0.53
CA MET A 1 32.79 9.36 1.08
C MET A 1 32.07 8.66 -0.04
N TYR A 2 31.61 7.44 0.20
CA TYR A 2 30.56 6.82 -0.60
C TYR A 2 29.21 7.09 0.03
N HIS A 3 28.14 6.84 -0.72
CA HIS A 3 26.77 6.85 -0.27
C HIS A 3 26.14 5.53 -0.72
N ILE A 4 25.60 4.75 0.22
CA ILE A 4 24.95 3.49 -0.15
C ILE A 4 23.60 3.81 -0.78
N ASN A 5 23.36 3.29 -1.98
CA ASN A 5 22.14 3.49 -2.72
C ASN A 5 20.94 3.00 -1.88
N PRO A 6 19.92 3.84 -1.64
CA PRO A 6 18.73 3.43 -0.87
C PRO A 6 17.87 2.36 -1.54
N ALA A 7 18.13 2.03 -2.82
CA ALA A 7 17.55 0.84 -3.47
C ALA A 7 18.31 -0.46 -3.20
N ALA A 8 19.45 -0.42 -2.50
CA ALA A 8 20.23 -1.61 -2.21
C ALA A 8 19.47 -2.50 -1.22
N LEU A 9 19.16 -3.71 -1.63
CA LEU A 9 18.52 -4.74 -0.81
C LEU A 9 19.49 -5.90 -0.64
N VAL A 10 19.72 -6.31 0.60
CA VAL A 10 20.60 -7.43 0.94
C VAL A 10 19.74 -8.62 1.33
N PHE A 11 19.93 -9.73 0.62
CA PHE A 11 19.24 -10.99 0.84
C PHE A 11 20.22 -12.02 1.42
N GLU A 12 19.77 -12.77 2.41
CA GLU A 12 20.52 -13.89 2.97
C GLU A 12 19.98 -15.21 2.41
N ASP A 13 20.87 -16.09 1.94
CA ASP A 13 20.51 -17.42 1.41
C ASP A 13 20.73 -18.54 2.45
N GLY A 14 20.74 -18.20 3.75
CA GLY A 14 20.95 -19.16 4.85
C GLY A 14 22.35 -19.80 4.94
N LYS A 15 23.29 -19.46 4.05
CA LYS A 15 24.73 -19.84 4.06
C LYS A 15 25.61 -18.68 4.55
N GLU A 16 26.93 -18.73 4.38
CA GLU A 16 27.86 -17.62 4.67
C GLU A 16 27.79 -16.46 3.64
N ASP A 17 27.04 -16.65 2.56
CA ASP A 17 26.94 -15.70 1.46
C ASP A 17 25.59 -14.95 1.48
N CYS A 18 25.62 -13.71 0.98
CA CYS A 18 24.48 -12.84 0.75
C CYS A 18 24.43 -12.42 -0.73
N TRP A 19 23.31 -11.86 -1.15
CA TRP A 19 23.16 -11.21 -2.44
C TRP A 19 22.73 -9.76 -2.23
N VAL A 20 23.27 -8.85 -3.03
CA VAL A 20 22.75 -7.48 -3.10
C VAL A 20 22.10 -7.21 -4.45
N ASP A 21 20.84 -6.81 -4.39
CA ASP A 21 20.06 -6.33 -5.53
C ASP A 21 19.91 -4.80 -5.47
N TYR A 22 19.65 -4.19 -6.61
CA TYR A 22 19.52 -2.76 -6.80
C TYR A 22 18.71 -2.43 -8.05
N SER A 23 18.22 -1.20 -8.16
CA SER A 23 17.20 -0.77 -9.13
C SER A 23 17.65 -0.68 -10.61
N SER A 24 18.56 -1.52 -11.10
CA SER A 24 19.14 -1.40 -12.45
C SER A 24 18.71 -2.48 -13.45
N GLY A 25 17.99 -3.51 -13.00
CA GLY A 25 17.65 -4.67 -13.83
C GLY A 25 18.81 -5.62 -14.14
N HIS A 26 19.95 -5.47 -13.46
CA HIS A 26 21.02 -6.47 -13.49
C HIS A 26 20.77 -7.55 -12.44
N ASN A 27 21.38 -8.72 -12.63
CA ASN A 27 21.37 -9.77 -11.63
C ASN A 27 22.03 -9.27 -10.33
N GLY A 28 21.51 -9.74 -9.19
CA GLY A 28 22.11 -9.46 -7.90
C GLY A 28 23.59 -9.87 -7.84
N VAL A 29 24.36 -9.14 -7.04
CA VAL A 29 25.78 -9.43 -6.82
C VAL A 29 25.93 -10.28 -5.57
N LYS A 30 26.60 -11.42 -5.70
CA LYS A 30 26.97 -12.26 -4.56
C LYS A 30 28.04 -11.58 -3.72
N ILE A 31 27.82 -11.47 -2.42
CA ILE A 31 28.70 -10.81 -1.44
C ILE A 31 28.79 -11.62 -0.15
N SER A 32 29.80 -11.38 0.67
CA SER A 32 29.92 -11.93 2.02
C SER A 32 28.88 -11.32 2.97
N LYS A 33 28.55 -12.04 4.05
CA LYS A 33 27.74 -11.49 5.16
C LYS A 33 28.29 -10.19 5.74
N SER A 34 29.61 -10.08 5.87
CA SER A 34 30.25 -8.88 6.40
C SER A 34 29.98 -7.65 5.53
N LEU A 35 30.12 -7.81 4.21
CA LEU A 35 29.86 -6.72 3.27
C LEU A 35 28.35 -6.42 3.17
N GLY A 36 27.52 -7.47 3.17
CA GLY A 36 26.06 -7.33 3.19
C GLY A 36 25.57 -6.54 4.40
N ARG A 37 26.09 -6.85 5.59
CA ARG A 37 25.78 -6.11 6.81
C ARG A 37 26.16 -4.64 6.71
N LEU A 38 27.36 -4.33 6.20
CA LEU A 38 27.81 -2.95 5.99
C LEU A 38 26.89 -2.20 5.04
N ILE A 39 26.47 -2.83 3.93
CA ILE A 39 25.54 -2.21 2.97
C ILE A 39 24.18 -1.97 3.62
N ALA A 40 23.63 -2.96 4.35
CA ALA A 40 22.33 -2.85 4.99
C ALA A 40 22.29 -1.78 6.09
N GLU A 41 23.27 -1.77 7.00
CA GLU A 41 23.34 -0.81 8.13
C GLU A 41 23.50 0.64 7.66
N HIS A 42 24.14 0.85 6.51
CA HIS A 42 24.39 2.18 5.95
C HIS A 42 23.51 2.52 4.75
N CYS A 43 22.47 1.73 4.46
CA CYS A 43 21.58 1.95 3.33
C CYS A 43 20.96 3.36 3.38
N GLY A 44 21.10 4.12 2.28
CA GLY A 44 20.64 5.50 2.22
C GLY A 44 21.51 6.53 2.97
N GLN A 45 22.67 6.14 3.47
CA GLN A 45 23.58 6.98 4.25
C GLN A 45 24.96 7.12 3.59
N ALA A 46 25.71 8.14 4.04
CA ALA A 46 27.09 8.34 3.64
C ALA A 46 28.05 7.48 4.51
N VAL A 47 29.03 6.85 3.86
CA VAL A 47 30.02 5.95 4.48
C VAL A 47 31.43 6.39 4.09
N ASN A 48 32.39 6.17 4.99
CA ASN A 48 33.80 6.41 4.70
C ASN A 48 34.24 5.59 3.47
N ALA A 49 34.96 6.23 2.54
CA ALA A 49 35.36 5.58 1.30
C ALA A 49 36.36 4.43 1.51
N ASP A 50 37.27 4.59 2.48
CA ASP A 50 38.29 3.58 2.78
C ASP A 50 37.65 2.36 3.44
N LEU A 51 36.66 2.57 4.32
CA LEU A 51 35.89 1.47 4.93
C LEU A 51 35.20 0.59 3.88
N VAL A 52 34.54 1.20 2.89
CA VAL A 52 33.87 0.46 1.80
C VAL A 52 34.89 -0.30 0.95
N LYS A 53 36.00 0.36 0.57
CA LYS A 53 37.05 -0.27 -0.25
C LYS A 53 37.72 -1.43 0.48
N GLU A 54 38.00 -1.28 1.77
CA GLU A 54 38.55 -2.36 2.60
C GLU A 54 37.57 -3.53 2.72
N ALA A 55 36.28 -3.25 2.91
CA ALA A 55 35.25 -4.29 2.99
C ALA A 55 35.13 -5.06 1.67
N ILE A 56 35.13 -4.37 0.53
CA ILE A 56 35.14 -4.98 -0.80
C ILE A 56 36.42 -5.81 -1.01
N ALA A 57 37.59 -5.30 -0.63
CA ALA A 57 38.87 -6.00 -0.82
C ALA A 57 39.01 -7.26 0.05
N ARG A 58 38.31 -7.33 1.18
CA ARG A 58 38.29 -8.52 2.07
C ARG A 58 37.24 -9.55 1.66
N ASP A 59 36.34 -9.20 0.75
CA ASP A 59 35.27 -10.09 0.31
C ASP A 59 35.79 -11.08 -0.72
N ASN A 60 35.89 -12.35 -0.33
CA ASN A 60 36.36 -13.44 -1.19
C ASN A 60 35.27 -14.03 -2.09
N THR A 61 34.03 -13.55 -1.99
CA THR A 61 32.90 -14.01 -2.81
C THR A 61 32.68 -13.16 -4.05
N LEU A 62 33.26 -11.95 -4.07
CA LEU A 62 33.15 -10.99 -5.17
C LEU A 62 33.98 -11.39 -6.39
N SER A 63 33.36 -11.28 -7.57
CA SER A 63 34.08 -11.27 -8.85
C SER A 63 34.50 -9.84 -9.23
N GLU A 64 35.45 -9.68 -10.16
CA GLU A 64 35.83 -8.35 -10.68
C GLU A 64 34.61 -7.58 -11.22
N ALA A 65 33.75 -8.26 -12.00
CA ALA A 65 32.51 -7.68 -12.49
C ALA A 65 31.57 -7.26 -11.34
N GLY A 66 31.50 -8.04 -10.25
CA GLY A 66 30.72 -7.70 -9.07
C GLY A 66 31.22 -6.45 -8.36
N ILE A 67 32.55 -6.25 -8.29
CA ILE A 67 33.15 -5.02 -7.73
C ILE A 67 32.74 -3.80 -8.54
N ASP A 68 32.87 -3.87 -9.86
CA ASP A 68 32.50 -2.78 -10.76
C ASP A 68 31.02 -2.43 -10.61
N THR A 69 30.17 -3.46 -10.57
CA THR A 69 28.73 -3.30 -10.32
C THR A 69 28.44 -2.61 -8.99
N LEU A 70 29.07 -3.05 -7.90
CA LEU A 70 28.87 -2.45 -6.58
C LEU A 70 29.25 -0.97 -6.58
N LEU A 71 30.42 -0.62 -7.13
CA LEU A 71 30.90 0.77 -7.16
C LEU A 71 30.07 1.66 -8.10
N ALA A 72 29.53 1.09 -9.17
CA ALA A 72 28.71 1.83 -10.13
C ALA A 72 27.27 2.07 -9.65
N HIS A 73 26.71 1.17 -8.83
CA HIS A 73 25.28 1.16 -8.56
C HIS A 73 24.85 1.07 -7.09
N VAL A 74 25.69 0.53 -6.22
CA VAL A 74 25.39 0.36 -4.79
C VAL A 74 26.16 1.38 -3.95
N CYS A 75 27.48 1.47 -4.10
CA CYS A 75 28.37 2.36 -3.38
C CYS A 75 28.65 3.61 -4.23
N LEU A 76 27.68 4.52 -4.29
CA LEU A 76 27.74 5.68 -5.18
C LEU A 76 28.63 6.79 -4.60
N PRO A 77 29.33 7.59 -5.43
CA PRO A 77 30.00 8.79 -4.94
C PRO A 77 29.01 9.74 -4.23
N ALA A 78 29.41 10.31 -3.09
CA ALA A 78 28.56 11.27 -2.39
C ALA A 78 28.27 12.51 -3.26
N LEU A 79 27.00 12.78 -3.53
CA LEU A 79 26.55 13.92 -4.34
C LEU A 79 26.51 15.23 -3.53
N ALA A 80 26.71 16.36 -4.22
CA ALA A 80 26.70 17.69 -3.62
C ALA A 80 25.30 18.18 -3.18
N GLN A 81 24.20 17.59 -3.69
CA GLN A 81 22.84 18.00 -3.35
C GLN A 81 22.05 16.87 -2.64
N PRO A 82 21.32 17.21 -1.56
CA PRO A 82 20.42 16.25 -0.92
C PRO A 82 19.25 15.93 -1.84
N LYS A 83 18.99 14.64 -2.06
CA LYS A 83 17.74 14.12 -2.65
C LYS A 83 17.10 13.18 -1.63
N SER A 84 15.78 13.05 -1.63
CA SER A 84 15.12 12.03 -0.80
C SER A 84 15.60 10.62 -1.18
N GLY A 85 15.63 9.71 -0.20
CA GLY A 85 16.02 8.32 -0.43
C GLY A 85 15.15 7.66 -1.49
N TYR A 86 13.84 7.90 -1.46
CA TYR A 86 12.89 7.42 -2.46
C TYR A 86 13.29 7.82 -3.89
N HIS A 87 13.53 9.11 -4.16
CA HIS A 87 13.88 9.56 -5.51
C HIS A 87 15.19 8.95 -5.99
N ARG A 88 16.16 8.74 -5.10
CA ARG A 88 17.42 8.04 -5.42
C ARG A 88 17.18 6.58 -5.76
N ALA A 89 16.37 5.89 -4.96
CA ALA A 89 16.06 4.48 -5.14
C ALA A 89 15.31 4.18 -6.45
N THR A 90 14.52 5.13 -6.94
CA THR A 90 13.65 4.90 -8.10
C THR A 90 14.11 5.57 -9.39
N GLN A 91 15.19 6.36 -9.36
CA GLN A 91 15.54 7.26 -10.49
C GLN A 91 15.81 6.50 -11.80
N ASN A 92 16.50 5.37 -11.72
CA ASN A 92 17.00 4.64 -12.89
C ASN A 92 16.34 3.26 -13.06
N HIS A 93 15.17 3.05 -12.44
CA HIS A 93 14.50 1.76 -12.50
C HIS A 93 13.99 1.50 -13.94
N PRO A 94 14.29 0.34 -14.54
CA PRO A 94 13.89 0.03 -15.91
C PRO A 94 12.37 -0.03 -16.06
N PHE A 95 11.83 0.55 -17.14
CA PHE A 95 10.40 0.47 -17.45
C PHE A 95 10.18 -0.46 -18.65
N LEU A 96 9.15 -1.30 -18.54
CA LEU A 96 8.60 -1.96 -19.71
C LEU A 96 7.90 -0.88 -20.55
N ASP A 97 8.41 -0.67 -21.77
CA ASP A 97 7.86 0.30 -22.69
C ASP A 97 6.55 -0.21 -23.28
N MET A 98 5.43 0.18 -22.67
CA MET A 98 4.10 -0.21 -23.13
C MET A 98 3.74 0.33 -24.52
N SER A 99 4.49 1.31 -25.05
CA SER A 99 4.26 1.82 -26.41
C SER A 99 4.55 0.79 -27.50
N GLN A 100 5.26 -0.31 -27.15
CA GLN A 100 5.54 -1.43 -28.05
C GLN A 100 4.29 -2.32 -28.30
N GLY A 101 3.16 -2.05 -27.65
CA GLY A 101 1.89 -2.73 -27.94
C GLY A 101 1.87 -4.19 -27.49
N LEU A 102 1.53 -5.11 -28.41
CA LEU A 102 1.27 -6.51 -28.08
C LEU A 102 2.48 -7.22 -27.43
N SER A 103 3.70 -6.94 -27.92
CA SER A 103 4.92 -7.55 -27.38
C SER A 103 5.18 -7.13 -25.92
N ALA A 104 4.87 -5.89 -25.55
CA ALA A 104 4.94 -5.44 -24.17
C ALA A 104 3.88 -6.11 -23.30
N LEU A 105 2.66 -6.32 -23.83
CA LEU A 105 1.61 -7.04 -23.11
C LEU A 105 1.99 -8.50 -22.85
N GLU A 106 2.61 -9.17 -23.83
CA GLU A 106 3.12 -10.54 -23.69
C GLU A 106 4.25 -10.61 -22.65
N ALA A 107 5.18 -9.64 -22.66
CA ALA A 107 6.24 -9.57 -21.66
C ALA A 107 5.69 -9.32 -20.24
N ASP A 108 4.73 -8.39 -20.07
CA ASP A 108 4.06 -8.16 -18.79
C ASP A 108 3.34 -9.42 -18.30
N ALA A 109 2.65 -10.12 -19.19
CA ALA A 109 1.97 -11.38 -18.89
C ALA A 109 2.95 -12.48 -18.42
N GLN A 110 4.09 -12.62 -19.07
CA GLN A 110 5.13 -13.58 -18.67
C GLN A 110 5.72 -13.25 -17.29
N ILE A 111 5.98 -11.97 -17.01
CA ILE A 111 6.46 -11.51 -15.70
C ILE A 111 5.41 -11.85 -14.62
N MET A 112 4.13 -11.53 -14.86
CA MET A 112 3.05 -11.85 -13.92
C MET A 112 2.87 -13.36 -13.71
N ALA A 113 2.98 -14.17 -14.77
CA ALA A 113 2.89 -15.62 -14.67
C ALA A 113 4.04 -16.21 -13.84
N ALA A 114 5.26 -15.68 -13.95
CA ALA A 114 6.37 -16.06 -13.09
C ALA A 114 6.09 -15.74 -11.61
N TYR A 115 5.53 -14.57 -11.34
CA TYR A 115 5.19 -14.16 -9.97
C TYR A 115 4.13 -15.06 -9.32
N VAL A 116 3.09 -15.45 -10.07
CA VAL A 116 2.04 -16.37 -9.60
C VAL A 116 2.57 -17.77 -9.34
N LYS A 117 3.56 -18.25 -10.12
CA LYS A 117 4.20 -19.56 -9.89
C LYS A 117 5.02 -19.59 -8.61
N GLU A 118 5.62 -18.46 -8.23
CA GLU A 118 6.53 -18.37 -7.10
C GLU A 118 5.82 -18.05 -5.77
N HIS A 119 4.82 -17.17 -5.81
CA HIS A 119 4.15 -16.67 -4.62
C HIS A 119 2.63 -16.71 -4.78
N ALA A 120 1.92 -17.06 -3.70
CA ALA A 120 0.48 -16.90 -3.64
C ALA A 120 0.11 -15.41 -3.81
N TYR A 121 -0.98 -15.18 -4.56
CA TYR A 121 -1.50 -13.84 -4.73
C TYR A 121 -2.16 -13.35 -3.43
N PRO A 122 -1.95 -12.10 -2.98
CA PRO A 122 -2.58 -11.58 -1.77
C PRO A 122 -4.10 -11.51 -1.93
N ALA A 123 -4.84 -11.65 -0.83
CA ALA A 123 -6.29 -11.57 -0.85
C ALA A 123 -6.76 -10.20 -1.37
N VAL A 124 -7.94 -10.14 -2.01
CA VAL A 124 -8.50 -8.91 -2.59
C VAL A 124 -9.23 -8.02 -1.57
N GLU A 125 -9.48 -8.54 -0.37
CA GLU A 125 -9.97 -7.82 0.80
C GLU A 125 -9.33 -8.42 2.07
N LEU A 126 -9.37 -7.67 3.18
CA LEU A 126 -8.86 -8.18 4.46
C LEU A 126 -9.83 -9.20 5.06
N SER A 127 -9.29 -10.26 5.66
CA SER A 127 -10.06 -11.12 6.55
C SER A 127 -10.05 -10.52 7.96
N ILE A 128 -11.23 -10.16 8.47
CA ILE A 128 -11.42 -9.58 9.80
C ILE A 128 -12.39 -10.47 10.56
N GLU A 129 -11.95 -11.00 11.70
CA GLU A 129 -12.85 -11.64 12.66
C GLU A 129 -13.72 -10.55 13.32
N SER A 130 -15.03 -10.71 13.23
CA SER A 130 -15.99 -9.74 13.76
C SER A 130 -17.01 -10.43 14.65
N GLY A 131 -17.27 -9.79 15.80
CA GLY A 131 -18.32 -10.21 16.71
C GLY A 131 -19.70 -9.64 16.37
N ASN A 132 -19.77 -8.61 15.53
CA ASN A 132 -21.01 -7.94 15.15
C ASN A 132 -20.84 -7.14 13.85
N ASP A 133 -21.65 -7.44 12.85
CA ASP A 133 -21.60 -6.80 11.55
C ASP A 133 -22.76 -5.83 11.37
N VAL A 134 -22.47 -4.65 10.83
CA VAL A 134 -23.49 -3.67 10.44
C VAL A 134 -23.53 -3.60 8.93
N ALA A 135 -24.61 -4.10 8.33
CA ALA A 135 -24.83 -4.00 6.89
C ALA A 135 -25.04 -2.53 6.48
N LEU A 136 -24.33 -2.09 5.44
CA LEU A 136 -24.57 -0.80 4.79
C LEU A 136 -25.30 -1.05 3.47
N ILE A 137 -26.07 -0.06 3.01
CA ILE A 137 -26.75 -0.16 1.72
C ILE A 137 -25.73 0.12 0.60
N ASP A 138 -25.68 -0.76 -0.39
CA ASP A 138 -24.85 -0.50 -1.58
C ASP A 138 -25.36 0.77 -2.27
N ALA A 139 -24.45 1.68 -2.57
CA ALA A 139 -24.73 2.94 -3.25
C ALA A 139 -25.50 2.79 -4.57
N ILE A 140 -25.34 1.67 -5.30
CA ILE A 140 -26.10 1.44 -6.54
C ILE A 140 -27.61 1.31 -6.30
N ASN A 141 -28.00 0.98 -5.08
CA ASN A 141 -29.39 0.78 -4.69
C ASN A 141 -30.00 2.01 -3.99
N LEU A 142 -29.26 3.13 -3.92
CA LEU A 142 -29.72 4.36 -3.28
C LEU A 142 -30.09 5.42 -4.31
N ASP A 143 -31.29 5.99 -4.16
CA ASP A 143 -31.71 7.15 -4.94
C ASP A 143 -31.62 8.47 -4.17
N ILE A 144 -31.83 9.59 -4.88
CA ILE A 144 -31.69 10.92 -4.28
C ILE A 144 -32.72 11.21 -3.18
N ASP A 145 -33.91 10.62 -3.25
CA ASP A 145 -34.97 10.84 -2.28
C ASP A 145 -34.67 10.05 -1.00
N GLU A 146 -34.15 8.82 -1.12
CA GLU A 146 -33.64 8.03 0.01
C GLU A 146 -32.50 8.76 0.73
N LEU A 147 -31.53 9.30 -0.02
CA LEU A 147 -30.42 10.05 0.55
C LEU A 147 -30.86 11.33 1.26
N ARG A 148 -31.90 12.00 0.79
CA ARG A 148 -32.42 13.21 1.45
C ARG A 148 -33.08 12.95 2.80
N ASN A 149 -33.59 11.75 3.01
CA ASN A 149 -34.42 11.42 4.17
C ASN A 149 -33.72 10.51 5.19
N SER A 150 -32.46 10.11 4.96
CA SER A 150 -31.74 9.20 5.84
C SER A 150 -30.25 9.48 5.91
N VAL A 151 -29.79 9.98 7.06
CA VAL A 151 -28.36 10.16 7.38
C VAL A 151 -27.58 8.84 7.30
N PHE A 152 -28.24 7.71 7.61
CA PHE A 152 -27.64 6.39 7.49
C PHE A 152 -27.37 5.99 6.03
N TYR A 153 -28.30 6.35 5.14
CA TYR A 153 -28.14 6.08 3.72
C TYR A 153 -27.12 7.01 3.10
N GLN A 154 -27.03 8.26 3.55
CA GLN A 154 -25.92 9.15 3.21
C GLN A 154 -24.57 8.55 3.62
N PHE A 155 -24.44 8.06 4.85
CA PHE A 155 -23.22 7.39 5.31
C PHE A 155 -22.92 6.13 4.47
N SER A 156 -23.94 5.29 4.21
CA SER A 156 -23.82 4.10 3.36
C SER A 156 -23.35 4.45 1.95
N MET A 157 -23.91 5.50 1.35
CA MET A 157 -23.51 6.05 0.06
C MET A 157 -22.06 6.53 0.07
N ILE A 158 -21.61 7.28 1.08
CA ILE A 158 -20.21 7.74 1.15
C ILE A 158 -19.24 6.55 1.21
N MET A 159 -19.55 5.55 2.04
CA MET A 159 -18.69 4.37 2.24
C MET A 159 -18.72 3.43 1.04
N SER A 160 -19.90 2.89 0.68
CA SER A 160 -20.06 1.99 -0.46
C SER A 160 -19.73 2.69 -1.78
N GLY A 161 -20.10 3.96 -1.93
CA GLY A 161 -19.79 4.77 -3.10
C GLY A 161 -18.31 5.00 -3.35
N THR A 162 -17.48 4.89 -2.31
CA THR A 162 -16.02 5.02 -2.43
C THR A 162 -15.34 3.67 -2.54
N PHE A 163 -15.67 2.74 -1.65
CA PHE A 163 -14.92 1.51 -1.45
C PHE A 163 -15.65 0.26 -1.92
N GLY A 164 -16.95 0.35 -2.17
CA GLY A 164 -17.80 -0.78 -2.57
C GLY A 164 -17.41 -1.37 -3.92
N VAL A 165 -17.58 -2.68 -4.04
CA VAL A 165 -17.29 -3.42 -5.27
C VAL A 165 -18.38 -3.14 -6.31
N ARG A 166 -17.95 -2.96 -7.56
CA ARG A 166 -18.82 -2.77 -8.74
C ARG A 166 -18.74 -3.94 -9.71
N LEU A 167 -17.60 -4.62 -9.73
CA LEU A 167 -17.42 -5.87 -10.45
C LEU A 167 -16.44 -6.75 -9.68
N HIS A 168 -16.82 -7.99 -9.46
CA HIS A 168 -15.94 -9.04 -8.98
C HIS A 168 -15.56 -9.93 -10.16
N GLN A 169 -14.28 -9.94 -10.52
CA GLN A 169 -13.75 -10.77 -11.58
C GLN A 169 -12.97 -11.94 -10.96
N PRO A 170 -13.47 -13.18 -11.10
CA PRO A 170 -12.79 -14.35 -10.54
C PRO A 170 -11.48 -14.64 -11.29
N ALA A 171 -10.58 -15.33 -10.61
CA ALA A 171 -9.35 -15.82 -11.23
C ALA A 171 -9.65 -16.83 -12.34
N TYR A 172 -8.86 -16.82 -13.41
CA TYR A 172 -8.92 -17.83 -14.47
C TYR A 172 -7.55 -18.03 -15.13
N TYR A 173 -7.40 -19.16 -15.82
CA TYR A 173 -6.24 -19.47 -16.64
C TYR A 173 -6.65 -19.58 -18.11
N ASP A 174 -5.96 -18.84 -18.96
CA ASP A 174 -6.05 -18.94 -20.42
C ASP A 174 -4.86 -19.77 -20.93
N GLY A 175 -5.13 -21.04 -21.26
CA GLY A 175 -4.13 -22.00 -21.72
C GLY A 175 -3.60 -21.73 -23.14
N GLU A 176 -4.29 -20.92 -23.96
CA GLU A 176 -3.76 -20.58 -25.29
C GLU A 176 -2.63 -19.55 -25.20
N ARG A 177 -2.70 -18.68 -24.20
CA ARG A 177 -1.74 -17.57 -23.99
C ARG A 177 -0.82 -17.77 -22.78
N ASP A 178 -0.93 -18.91 -22.11
CA ASP A 178 -0.29 -19.19 -20.80
C ASP A 178 -0.49 -18.03 -19.80
N TYR A 179 -1.70 -17.45 -19.79
CA TYR A 179 -2.01 -16.26 -19.02
C TYR A 179 -2.81 -16.60 -17.76
N HIS A 180 -2.30 -16.19 -16.60
CA HIS A 180 -2.99 -16.31 -15.32
C HIS A 180 -3.62 -14.97 -14.95
N GLN A 181 -4.94 -14.89 -15.07
CA GLN A 181 -5.70 -13.79 -14.49
C GLN A 181 -5.93 -14.09 -13.01
N VAL A 182 -5.36 -13.25 -12.16
CA VAL A 182 -5.66 -13.25 -10.71
C VAL A 182 -7.04 -12.67 -10.45
N GLU A 183 -7.59 -12.98 -9.28
CA GLU A 183 -8.84 -12.38 -8.81
C GLU A 183 -8.69 -10.86 -8.70
N LEU A 184 -9.72 -10.14 -9.15
CA LEU A 184 -9.76 -8.68 -9.16
C LEU A 184 -11.11 -8.16 -8.69
N LEU A 185 -11.06 -7.07 -7.94
CA LEU A 185 -12.22 -6.23 -7.70
C LEU A 185 -12.11 -4.99 -8.57
N LYS A 186 -13.23 -4.47 -9.05
CA LYS A 186 -13.32 -3.12 -9.59
C LYS A 186 -14.20 -2.30 -8.67
N LYS A 187 -13.68 -1.18 -8.20
CA LYS A 187 -14.38 -0.20 -7.35
C LYS A 187 -14.71 1.05 -8.17
N SER A 188 -15.46 1.99 -7.57
CA SER A 188 -15.73 3.31 -8.17
C SER A 188 -14.48 4.18 -8.28
N ILE A 189 -13.52 3.99 -7.38
CA ILE A 189 -12.20 4.61 -7.45
C ILE A 189 -11.27 3.80 -8.37
N PRO A 190 -10.44 4.44 -9.21
CA PRO A 190 -9.47 3.73 -10.02
C PRO A 190 -8.29 3.23 -9.18
N SER A 191 -7.68 2.13 -9.60
CA SER A 191 -6.49 1.56 -8.97
C SER A 191 -5.55 0.97 -10.01
N GLY A 192 -4.24 1.17 -9.82
CA GLY A 192 -3.20 0.64 -10.71
C GLY A 192 -3.29 -0.88 -10.80
N GLY A 193 -3.64 -1.40 -11.99
CA GLY A 193 -3.82 -2.85 -12.19
C GLY A 193 -5.00 -3.46 -11.43
N ALA A 194 -5.99 -2.65 -11.01
CA ALA A 194 -7.14 -3.06 -10.19
C ALA A 194 -6.75 -3.75 -8.88
N ARG A 195 -5.62 -3.33 -8.27
CA ARG A 195 -5.07 -3.97 -7.07
C ARG A 195 -5.75 -3.53 -5.78
N HIS A 196 -6.32 -2.33 -5.75
CA HIS A 196 -7.05 -1.75 -4.62
C HIS A 196 -6.39 -2.00 -3.26
N PRO A 197 -5.13 -1.56 -3.06
CA PRO A 197 -4.44 -1.69 -1.78
C PRO A 197 -5.10 -0.87 -0.66
N THR A 198 -5.85 0.18 -0.97
CA THR A 198 -6.47 1.03 0.06
C THR A 198 -7.64 0.33 0.74
N GLU A 199 -7.51 0.19 2.06
CA GLU A 199 -8.49 -0.32 3.00
C GLU A 199 -8.98 0.80 3.91
N CYS A 200 -10.24 0.73 4.32
CA CYS A 200 -10.86 1.77 5.14
C CYS A 200 -11.25 1.21 6.51
N PHE A 201 -10.56 1.69 7.54
CA PHE A 201 -10.99 1.51 8.93
C PHE A 201 -11.83 2.72 9.35
N VAL A 202 -12.89 2.45 10.09
CA VAL A 202 -13.97 3.38 10.41
C VAL A 202 -14.11 3.44 11.93
N GLU A 203 -13.70 4.54 12.53
CA GLU A 203 -13.92 4.81 13.94
C GLU A 203 -15.22 5.59 14.10
N ILE A 204 -16.25 4.92 14.61
CA ILE A 204 -17.52 5.57 14.96
C ILE A 204 -17.36 6.19 16.35
N HIS A 205 -17.26 7.52 16.42
CA HIS A 205 -17.20 8.25 17.70
C HIS A 205 -18.61 8.66 18.15
N ARG A 206 -19.45 9.05 17.21
CA ARG A 206 -20.85 9.43 17.44
C ARG A 206 -21.71 9.01 16.26
N SER A 207 -22.84 8.39 16.56
CA SER A 207 -23.88 8.01 15.61
C SER A 207 -25.16 7.70 16.39
N SER A 208 -26.32 7.96 15.79
CA SER A 208 -27.61 7.58 16.36
C SER A 208 -27.99 6.11 16.12
N ILE A 209 -27.24 5.40 15.27
CA ILE A 209 -27.62 4.07 14.74
C ILE A 209 -26.52 3.03 14.96
N ILE A 210 -25.26 3.41 14.73
CA ILE A 210 -24.11 2.50 14.86
C ILE A 210 -23.44 2.76 16.21
N ALA A 211 -23.14 1.69 16.95
CA ALA A 211 -22.45 1.81 18.22
C ALA A 211 -21.04 2.39 18.05
N PRO A 212 -20.49 3.10 19.05
CA PRO A 212 -19.11 3.53 19.00
C PRO A 212 -18.12 2.35 18.96
N GLY A 213 -17.03 2.51 18.22
CA GLY A 213 -16.00 1.49 18.06
C GLY A 213 -15.17 1.65 16.79
N VAL A 214 -14.19 0.77 16.61
CA VAL A 214 -13.38 0.64 15.40
C VAL A 214 -13.91 -0.50 14.55
N TYR A 215 -14.19 -0.18 13.30
CA TYR A 215 -14.73 -1.09 12.31
C TYR A 215 -13.81 -1.18 11.10
N TYR A 216 -13.88 -2.29 10.38
CA TYR A 216 -13.37 -2.41 9.02
C TYR A 216 -14.54 -2.33 8.03
N PHE A 217 -14.44 -1.52 6.99
CA PHE A 217 -15.40 -1.58 5.89
C PHE A 217 -15.03 -2.75 4.95
N SER A 218 -15.82 -3.82 4.97
CA SER A 218 -15.70 -4.95 4.03
C SER A 218 -16.27 -4.56 2.66
N PRO A 219 -15.42 -4.49 1.61
CA PRO A 219 -15.85 -4.06 0.28
C PRO A 219 -16.81 -5.02 -0.41
N ILE A 220 -16.62 -6.34 -0.25
CA ILE A 220 -17.44 -7.36 -0.92
C ILE A 220 -18.85 -7.40 -0.30
N ASP A 221 -18.93 -7.40 1.04
CA ASP A 221 -20.20 -7.50 1.75
C ASP A 221 -20.93 -6.15 1.87
N SER A 222 -20.26 -5.03 1.57
CA SER A 222 -20.74 -3.67 1.87
C SER A 222 -21.21 -3.55 3.32
N SER A 223 -20.34 -3.94 4.26
CA SER A 223 -20.66 -3.98 5.69
C SER A 223 -19.52 -3.44 6.55
N LEU A 224 -19.84 -2.97 7.75
CA LEU A 224 -18.86 -2.66 8.79
C LEU A 224 -18.68 -3.88 9.69
N LYS A 225 -17.45 -4.41 9.74
CA LYS A 225 -17.02 -5.50 10.61
C LYS A 225 -16.46 -4.91 11.89
N LEU A 226 -17.06 -5.16 13.05
CA LEU A 226 -16.58 -4.63 14.33
C LEU A 226 -15.28 -5.33 14.75
N ILE A 227 -14.19 -4.57 14.83
CA ILE A 227 -12.89 -5.06 15.31
C ILE A 227 -12.84 -4.95 16.83
N THR A 228 -13.15 -3.75 17.35
CA THR A 228 -13.12 -3.49 18.78
C THR A 228 -14.09 -2.36 19.15
N PRO A 229 -14.84 -2.49 20.26
CA PRO A 229 -15.67 -1.40 20.77
C PRO A 229 -14.84 -0.30 21.46
N GLN A 230 -13.54 -0.51 21.68
CA GLN A 230 -12.65 0.50 22.25
C GLN A 230 -12.10 1.43 21.17
N LEU A 231 -12.40 2.72 21.27
CA LEU A 231 -11.81 3.75 20.41
C LEU A 231 -10.37 4.04 20.84
N PRO A 232 -9.43 4.22 19.90
CA PRO A 232 -8.05 4.57 20.22
C PRO A 232 -7.95 6.01 20.71
N ASP A 233 -6.92 6.31 21.50
CA ASP A 233 -6.56 7.68 21.81
C ASP A 233 -6.22 8.42 20.52
N SER A 234 -6.86 9.57 20.30
CA SER A 234 -6.70 10.37 19.10
C SER A 234 -6.03 11.70 19.40
N MET A 235 -5.05 12.09 18.60
CA MET A 235 -4.51 13.45 18.63
C MET A 235 -5.56 14.51 18.29
N GLU A 236 -6.68 14.11 17.68
CA GLU A 236 -7.80 14.97 17.30
C GLU A 236 -8.96 14.88 18.32
N ALA A 237 -8.72 14.31 19.51
CA ALA A 237 -9.75 14.12 20.53
C ALA A 237 -10.50 15.41 20.89
N GLU A 238 -9.80 16.54 20.99
CA GLU A 238 -10.44 17.84 21.24
C GLU A 238 -11.41 18.20 20.11
N ARG A 239 -10.95 18.13 18.85
CA ARG A 239 -11.77 18.41 17.67
C ARG A 239 -13.00 17.51 17.62
N ILE A 240 -12.81 16.20 17.79
CA ILE A 240 -13.88 15.19 17.83
C ILE A 240 -14.89 15.53 18.92
N SER A 241 -14.41 15.85 20.12
CA SER A 241 -15.28 16.17 21.27
C SER A 241 -16.05 17.48 21.09
N SER A 242 -15.45 18.47 20.42
CA SER A 242 -16.04 19.80 20.19
C SER A 242 -17.00 19.86 18.99
N SER A 243 -17.02 18.82 18.14
CA SER A 243 -17.91 18.76 16.98
C SER A 243 -19.38 18.78 17.43
N ASP A 244 -20.19 19.58 16.75
CA ASP A 244 -21.64 19.68 16.94
C ASP A 244 -22.44 18.74 16.03
N ALA A 245 -21.77 17.94 15.20
CA ALA A 245 -22.39 16.99 14.28
C ALA A 245 -23.05 15.82 15.03
N ASP A 246 -24.14 15.29 14.49
CA ASP A 246 -24.80 14.09 15.04
C ASP A 246 -24.00 12.82 14.74
N TRP A 247 -23.31 12.81 13.60
CA TRP A 247 -22.40 11.76 13.18
C TRP A 247 -20.98 12.31 13.18
N VAL A 248 -20.10 11.66 13.94
CA VAL A 248 -18.68 11.96 13.99
C VAL A 248 -17.94 10.66 13.76
N VAL A 249 -17.34 10.55 12.58
CA VAL A 249 -16.69 9.33 12.11
C VAL A 249 -15.27 9.67 11.69
N ARG A 250 -14.28 8.94 12.20
CA ARG A 250 -12.90 9.08 11.75
C ARG A 250 -12.56 7.92 10.82
N LEU A 251 -12.18 8.25 9.59
CA LEU A 251 -11.78 7.30 8.56
C LEU A 251 -10.26 7.20 8.55
N VAL A 252 -9.73 5.99 8.62
CA VAL A 252 -8.29 5.73 8.57
C VAL A 252 -8.00 4.84 7.38
N LEU A 253 -7.38 5.44 6.36
CA LEU A 253 -7.06 4.75 5.11
C LEU A 253 -5.70 4.07 5.24
N CYS A 254 -5.72 2.76 5.30
CA CYS A 254 -4.53 1.91 5.39
C CYS A 254 -4.25 1.22 4.06
N ALA A 255 -2.99 0.83 3.82
CA ALA A 255 -2.62 0.17 2.58
C ALA A 255 -2.18 -1.28 2.80
N ALA A 256 -2.86 -2.22 2.17
CA ALA A 256 -2.39 -3.61 1.99
C ALA A 256 -1.25 -3.63 0.97
N VAL A 257 -0.04 -3.27 1.43
CA VAL A 257 1.15 -3.01 0.60
C VAL A 257 1.45 -4.15 -0.39
N ARG A 258 1.30 -5.41 0.06
CA ARG A 258 1.55 -6.59 -0.78
C ARG A 258 0.70 -6.65 -2.05
N ARG A 259 -0.52 -6.10 -2.07
CA ARG A 259 -1.38 -6.11 -3.27
C ARG A 259 -0.76 -5.33 -4.43
N SER A 260 -0.20 -4.16 -4.14
CA SER A 260 0.54 -3.41 -5.15
C SER A 260 1.91 -4.01 -5.41
N MET A 261 2.62 -4.46 -4.37
CA MET A 261 3.95 -5.06 -4.54
C MET A 261 3.93 -6.36 -5.35
N PHE A 262 2.84 -7.12 -5.34
CA PHE A 262 2.73 -8.33 -6.16
C PHE A 262 2.96 -8.01 -7.64
N ARG A 263 2.40 -6.89 -8.13
CA ARG A 263 2.64 -6.41 -9.50
C ARG A 263 3.94 -5.62 -9.61
N TYR A 264 4.21 -4.76 -8.64
CA TYR A 264 5.34 -3.83 -8.63
C TYR A 264 6.33 -4.23 -7.52
N ARG A 265 7.18 -5.23 -7.77
CA ARG A 265 8.14 -5.77 -6.78
C ARG A 265 9.35 -4.85 -6.56
N ASP A 266 9.14 -3.54 -6.57
CA ASP A 266 10.19 -2.53 -6.47
C ASP A 266 9.71 -1.31 -5.66
N PRO A 267 10.63 -0.46 -5.17
CA PRO A 267 10.27 0.66 -4.30
C PRO A 267 9.27 1.66 -4.90
N ARG A 268 9.08 1.71 -6.22
CA ARG A 268 8.08 2.60 -6.87
C ARG A 268 6.65 2.21 -6.56
N SER A 269 6.41 0.96 -6.15
CA SER A 269 5.09 0.50 -5.69
C SER A 269 4.48 1.45 -4.66
N PHE A 270 5.31 2.08 -3.84
CA PHE A 270 4.90 3.10 -2.88
C PHE A 270 4.09 4.25 -3.50
N ARG A 271 4.45 4.72 -4.70
CA ARG A 271 3.66 5.76 -5.40
C ARG A 271 2.27 5.27 -5.78
N ALA A 272 2.14 4.01 -6.20
CA ALA A 272 0.85 3.45 -6.53
C ALA A 272 -0.06 3.42 -5.30
N LEU A 273 0.48 3.10 -4.11
CA LEU A 273 -0.26 3.15 -2.84
C LEU A 273 -0.78 4.56 -2.55
N LEU A 274 0.08 5.58 -2.66
CA LEU A 274 -0.31 6.97 -2.39
C LEU A 274 -1.34 7.50 -3.38
N VAL A 275 -1.22 7.14 -4.66
CA VAL A 275 -2.19 7.53 -5.69
C VAL A 275 -3.54 6.85 -5.44
N ASP A 276 -3.55 5.58 -5.05
CA ASP A 276 -4.77 4.83 -4.71
C ASP A 276 -5.50 5.47 -3.52
N ALA A 277 -4.77 5.77 -2.43
CA ALA A 277 -5.32 6.47 -1.27
C ALA A 277 -5.84 7.88 -1.64
N GLY A 278 -5.12 8.61 -2.49
CA GLY A 278 -5.55 9.92 -2.99
C GLY A 278 -6.85 9.85 -3.82
N HIS A 279 -7.07 8.79 -4.59
CA HIS A 279 -8.34 8.57 -5.28
C HIS A 279 -9.49 8.32 -4.30
N ALA A 280 -9.26 7.54 -3.25
CA ALA A 280 -10.24 7.33 -2.18
C ALA A 280 -10.58 8.64 -1.46
N GLU A 281 -9.58 9.44 -1.09
CA GLU A 281 -9.75 10.75 -0.45
C GLU A 281 -10.60 11.71 -1.29
N ALA A 282 -10.30 11.82 -2.58
CA ALA A 282 -11.05 12.68 -3.49
C ALA A 282 -12.52 12.25 -3.61
N GLN A 283 -12.75 10.93 -3.68
CA GLN A 283 -14.10 10.38 -3.77
C GLN A 283 -14.89 10.55 -2.46
N LEU A 284 -14.25 10.33 -1.30
CA LEU A 284 -14.83 10.62 0.02
C LEU A 284 -15.24 12.08 0.12
N SER A 285 -14.35 13.01 -0.25
CA SER A 285 -14.65 14.44 -0.22
C SER A 285 -15.83 14.80 -1.14
N ALA A 286 -15.87 14.25 -2.36
CA ALA A 286 -16.94 14.52 -3.31
C ALA A 286 -18.30 13.98 -2.84
N LEU A 287 -18.34 12.73 -2.35
CA LEU A 287 -19.57 12.11 -1.88
C LEU A 287 -20.05 12.69 -0.55
N ALA A 288 -19.15 13.02 0.37
CA ALA A 288 -19.49 13.73 1.59
C ALA A 288 -20.16 15.07 1.25
N SER A 289 -19.54 15.87 0.37
CA SER A 289 -20.14 17.13 -0.08
C SER A 289 -21.49 16.93 -0.77
N TYR A 290 -21.65 15.88 -1.58
CA TYR A 290 -22.91 15.54 -2.24
C TYR A 290 -24.02 15.21 -1.22
N CYS A 291 -23.66 14.52 -0.14
CA CYS A 291 -24.57 14.19 0.95
C CYS A 291 -24.76 15.31 1.98
N ASN A 292 -24.20 16.51 1.77
CA ASN A 292 -24.16 17.62 2.74
C ASN A 292 -23.42 17.29 4.04
N TRP A 293 -22.45 16.38 3.99
CA TRP A 293 -21.53 16.09 5.07
C TRP A 293 -20.24 16.89 4.90
N HIS A 294 -19.54 17.13 6.01
CA HIS A 294 -18.23 17.74 6.00
C HIS A 294 -17.16 16.65 6.10
N TYR A 295 -16.19 16.69 5.20
CA TYR A 295 -15.04 15.80 5.22
C TYR A 295 -13.75 16.59 5.16
N THR A 296 -12.84 16.28 6.06
CA THR A 296 -11.49 16.87 6.14
C THR A 296 -10.50 15.76 6.40
N SER A 297 -9.34 15.82 5.77
CA SER A 297 -8.32 14.80 5.95
C SER A 297 -6.92 15.36 5.93
N ARG A 298 -5.99 14.54 6.40
CA ARG A 298 -4.57 14.83 6.39
C ARG A 298 -3.79 13.57 6.06
N PHE A 299 -2.70 13.77 5.32
CA PHE A 299 -1.73 12.72 5.07
C PHE A 299 -1.00 12.35 6.37
N VAL A 300 -0.79 11.05 6.57
CA VAL A 300 0.01 10.50 7.67
C VAL A 300 0.87 9.35 7.18
N VAL A 301 1.81 8.92 8.01
CA VAL A 301 2.49 7.64 7.86
C VAL A 301 2.54 7.00 9.24
N ASP A 302 1.66 6.04 9.48
CA ASP A 302 1.59 5.32 10.75
C ASP A 302 1.51 3.82 10.48
N PHE A 303 2.57 3.09 10.86
CA PHE A 303 2.68 1.65 10.69
C PHE A 303 2.05 0.85 11.85
N GLU A 304 1.72 1.52 12.95
CA GLU A 304 1.27 0.85 14.17
C GLU A 304 -0.26 0.79 14.26
N TYR A 305 -0.98 1.73 13.64
CA TYR A 305 -2.45 1.83 13.73
C TYR A 305 -3.18 0.50 13.57
N ALA A 306 -2.95 -0.20 12.45
CA ALA A 306 -3.70 -1.40 12.09
C ALA A 306 -2.95 -2.72 12.37
N LYS A 307 -1.78 -2.67 13.01
CA LYS A 307 -0.83 -3.79 13.15
C LYS A 307 -1.37 -5.06 13.84
N SER A 308 -2.51 -4.96 14.52
CA SER A 308 -3.14 -6.07 15.24
C SER A 308 -4.58 -6.35 14.79
N PHE A 309 -5.01 -5.78 13.66
CA PHE A 309 -6.40 -5.87 13.21
C PHE A 309 -6.68 -7.09 12.33
N SER A 310 -5.66 -7.65 11.67
CA SER A 310 -5.78 -8.85 10.83
C SER A 310 -4.47 -9.66 10.78
N ASP A 311 -4.51 -10.90 10.29
CA ASP A 311 -3.29 -11.67 10.06
C ASP A 311 -2.34 -10.97 9.06
N GLU A 312 -2.89 -10.40 7.98
CA GLU A 312 -2.11 -9.61 7.01
C GLU A 312 -1.44 -8.38 7.64
N SER A 313 -1.98 -7.86 8.76
CA SER A 313 -1.40 -6.71 9.45
C SER A 313 -0.12 -7.02 10.23
N LEU A 314 0.10 -8.29 10.59
CA LEU A 314 1.26 -8.74 11.38
C LEU A 314 2.52 -8.93 10.51
N ASP A 315 2.35 -9.46 9.29
CA ASP A 315 3.47 -9.82 8.40
C ASP A 315 3.96 -8.67 7.50
N ASP A 316 3.04 -7.80 7.06
CA ASP A 316 3.34 -6.80 6.02
C ASP A 316 3.21 -5.35 6.46
N GLY A 317 2.56 -5.13 7.61
CA GLY A 317 2.10 -3.83 8.05
C GLY A 317 0.98 -3.30 7.14
N LEU A 318 -0.04 -2.71 7.75
CA LEU A 318 -1.09 -1.94 7.07
C LEU A 318 -0.87 -0.46 7.39
N PRO A 319 0.13 0.21 6.79
CA PRO A 319 0.42 1.60 7.11
C PRO A 319 -0.79 2.48 6.78
N ALA A 320 -1.20 3.30 7.74
CA ALA A 320 -2.15 4.37 7.52
C ALA A 320 -1.45 5.48 6.73
N PHE A 321 -2.05 5.87 5.61
CA PHE A 321 -1.61 6.98 4.78
C PHE A 321 -2.51 8.21 4.86
N SER A 322 -3.73 8.04 5.35
CA SER A 322 -4.63 9.16 5.57
C SER A 322 -5.50 8.94 6.79
N ILE A 323 -5.78 10.03 7.48
CA ILE A 323 -6.77 10.11 8.53
C ILE A 323 -7.71 11.25 8.15
N GLY A 324 -9.00 10.95 8.08
CA GLY A 324 -10.06 11.91 7.81
C GLY A 324 -11.11 11.94 8.91
N LEU A 325 -11.67 13.12 9.15
CA LEU A 325 -12.87 13.29 9.97
C LEU A 325 -14.05 13.59 9.04
N LEU A 326 -15.07 12.76 9.16
CA LEU A 326 -16.34 12.79 8.45
C LEU A 326 -17.44 13.16 9.46
N GLU A 327 -18.09 14.29 9.21
CA GLU A 327 -19.08 14.91 10.10
C GLU A 327 -20.41 15.08 9.35
N GLY A 328 -21.50 14.59 9.96
CA GLY A 328 -22.84 14.59 9.38
C GLY A 328 -23.89 15.12 10.35
N TRP A 329 -24.80 15.96 9.85
CA TRP A 329 -25.90 16.54 10.61
C TRP A 329 -27.24 16.01 10.07
N ASN A 330 -28.19 15.75 10.97
CA ASN A 330 -29.57 15.45 10.60
C ASN A 330 -30.38 16.70 10.25
#